data_AF-A0A482V3N0-F1
#
_entry.id   AF-A0A482V3N0-F1
#
_cell.length_a   1.000
_cell.length_b   1.000
_cell.length_c   1.000
_cell.angle_alpha   90.00
_cell.angle_beta   90.00
_cell.angle_gamma   90.00
#
_symmetry.space_group_name_H-M   'P 1'
#
loop_
_entity.id
_entity.type
_entity.pdbx_description
1 polymer ?
#
loop_
_entity_poly.entity_id
_entity_poly.type
_entity_poly.pdbx_seq_one_letter_code
_entity_poly.pdbx_strand_id
1 'polypeptide(L)'
;MMHCPASFPNTSHYYIQHINPLESHTDAAIYSALQSGPVGVGVCGTQEDFMLYGGGVYDNSACCGTLNHAMLIVGVGYDRELGVDYWVVMNR
;
A
#
# COMPACT_ATOMS: atom_id res chain seq x y z
N MET A 1 2.41 -1.43 28.81
CA MET A 1 3.17 -2.58 28.27
C MET A 1 2.20 -3.44 27.46
N MET A 2 2.25 -3.35 26.13
CA MET A 2 1.54 -4.32 25.28
C MET A 2 2.26 -5.66 25.41
N HIS A 3 1.62 -6.61 26.10
CA HIS A 3 2.02 -8.01 26.02
C HIS A 3 1.62 -8.53 24.65
N CYS A 4 2.59 -8.99 23.87
CA CYS A 4 2.36 -9.68 22.60
C CYS A 4 2.57 -11.18 22.83
N PRO A 5 1.52 -11.99 23.02
CA PRO A 5 1.66 -13.43 23.02
C PRO A 5 1.66 -13.90 21.55
N ALA A 6 2.76 -13.69 20.83
CA ALA A 6 2.95 -14.26 19.51
C ALA A 6 3.57 -15.66 19.65
N SER A 7 2.74 -16.63 20.02
CA SER A 7 3.10 -18.03 19.86
C SER A 7 1.89 -18.75 19.25
N PHE A 8 1.79 -18.69 17.92
CA PHE A 8 0.97 -19.65 17.18
C PHE A 8 1.77 -20.96 17.15
N PRO A 9 1.33 -22.02 17.83
CA PRO A 9 2.02 -23.31 17.77
C PRO A 9 2.07 -23.76 16.30
N ASN A 10 3.23 -24.23 15.84
CA ASN A 10 3.52 -24.66 14.45
C ASN A 10 3.70 -23.57 13.37
N THR A 11 4.05 -22.35 13.71
CA THR A 11 4.47 -21.36 12.69
C THR A 11 6.00 -21.30 12.57
N SER A 12 6.53 -21.28 11.34
CA SER A 12 7.91 -20.86 11.11
C SER A 12 8.02 -19.37 11.44
N HIS A 13 8.96 -19.01 12.31
CA HIS A 13 9.19 -17.60 12.66
C HIS A 13 10.02 -16.95 11.54
N TYR A 14 9.48 -15.89 10.95
CA TYR A 14 10.20 -15.06 9.97
C TYR A 14 10.64 -13.76 10.64
N TYR A 15 11.87 -13.33 10.39
CA TYR A 15 12.43 -12.10 10.91
C TYR A 15 12.66 -11.10 9.78
N ILE A 16 12.35 -9.82 10.02
CA ILE A 16 12.71 -8.74 9.11
C ILE A 16 14.15 -8.35 9.43
N GLN A 17 15.05 -8.47 8.45
CA GLN A 17 16.44 -8.03 8.60
C GLN A 17 16.57 -6.54 8.29
N HIS A 18 15.89 -6.06 7.25
CA HIS A 18 16.01 -4.69 6.76
C HIS A 18 14.67 -4.15 6.26
N ILE A 19 14.49 -2.85 6.42
CA ILE A 19 13.46 -2.05 5.75
C ILE A 19 14.22 -1.03 4.91
N ASN A 20 13.86 -0.91 3.64
CA ASN A 20 14.44 0.07 2.73
C ASN A 20 13.42 1.19 2.50
N PRO A 21 13.53 2.35 3.17
CA PRO A 21 12.72 3.51 2.86
C PRO A 21 12.99 3.95 1.41
N LEU A 22 11.97 4.49 0.75
CA LEU A 22 12.17 5.11 -0.56
C LEU A 22 12.88 6.45 -0.39
N GLU A 23 13.99 6.63 -1.09
CA GLU A 23 14.76 7.89 -1.11
C GLU A 23 13.99 9.07 -1.73
N SER A 24 12.97 8.77 -2.55
CA SER A 24 12.03 9.76 -3.09
C SER A 24 10.63 9.18 -3.17
N HIS A 25 9.62 10.03 -3.03
CA HIS A 25 8.21 9.64 -3.09
C HIS A 25 7.65 9.83 -4.50
N THR A 26 8.44 9.48 -5.53
CA THR A 26 8.03 9.59 -6.93
C THR A 26 7.50 8.26 -7.45
N ASP A 27 6.63 8.31 -8.47
CA ASP A 27 6.12 7.09 -9.13
C ASP A 27 7.26 6.21 -9.66
N ALA A 28 8.32 6.81 -10.20
CA ALA A 28 9.49 6.09 -10.67
C ALA A 28 10.22 5.33 -9.55
N ALA A 29 10.32 5.93 -8.36
CA ALA A 29 10.95 5.28 -7.21
C ALA A 29 10.11 4.11 -6.67
N ILE A 30 8.78 4.29 -6.60
CA ILE A 30 7.85 3.21 -6.25
C ILE A 30 7.95 2.08 -7.28
N TYR A 31 7.92 2.41 -8.57
CA TYR A 31 8.03 1.44 -9.66
C TYR A 31 9.34 0.65 -9.59
N SER A 32 10.47 1.34 -9.33
CA SER A 32 11.77 0.69 -9.16
C SER A 32 11.79 -0.22 -7.93
N ALA A 33 11.18 0.20 -6.82
CA ALA A 33 11.15 -0.58 -5.59
C ALA A 33 10.29 -1.85 -5.72
N LEU A 34 9.20 -1.78 -6.51
CA LEU A 34 8.35 -2.94 -6.81
C LEU A 34 9.10 -4.10 -7.46
N GLN A 35 10.21 -3.84 -8.16
CA GLN A 35 11.07 -4.87 -8.74
C GLN A 35 11.73 -5.77 -7.67
N SER A 36 11.85 -5.27 -6.44
CA SER A 36 12.41 -6.01 -5.30
C SER A 36 11.34 -6.63 -4.41
N GLY A 37 10.07 -6.28 -4.61
CA GLY A 37 8.93 -6.80 -3.85
C GLY A 37 7.88 -5.73 -3.53
N PRO A 38 6.81 -6.10 -2.82
CA PRO A 38 5.72 -5.17 -2.51
C PRO A 38 6.17 -3.95 -1.69
N VAL A 39 5.57 -2.79 -1.95
CA VAL A 39 5.96 -1.50 -1.36
C VAL A 39 4.90 -1.03 -0.37
N GLY A 40 5.28 -0.89 0.90
CA GLY A 40 4.38 -0.35 1.93
C GLY A 40 4.11 1.14 1.70
N VAL A 41 2.83 1.53 1.77
CA VAL A 41 2.39 2.92 1.53
C VAL A 41 1.39 3.37 2.60
N GLY A 42 1.46 4.65 2.97
CA GLY A 42 0.45 5.30 3.79
C GLY A 42 -0.55 6.06 2.91
N VAL A 43 -1.84 5.93 3.20
CA VAL A 43 -2.93 6.61 2.48
C VAL A 43 -3.93 7.26 3.45
N CYS A 44 -4.86 8.03 2.89
CA CYS A 44 -6.00 8.62 3.59
C CYS A 44 -7.20 7.66 3.54
N GLY A 45 -7.28 6.72 4.48
CA GLY A 45 -8.28 5.65 4.46
C GLY A 45 -9.65 6.01 5.04
N THR A 46 -9.82 7.22 5.59
CA THR A 46 -11.07 7.64 6.25
C THR A 46 -11.99 8.46 5.35
N GLN A 47 -11.65 8.65 4.09
CA GLN A 47 -12.52 9.34 3.14
C GLN A 47 -13.73 8.43 2.83
N GLU A 48 -14.93 9.00 2.80
CA GLU A 48 -16.17 8.22 2.66
C GLU A 48 -16.20 7.42 1.35
N ASP A 49 -15.75 8.02 0.25
CA ASP A 49 -15.64 7.38 -1.06
C ASP A 49 -14.57 6.28 -1.09
N PHE A 50 -13.47 6.44 -0.35
CA PHE A 50 -12.48 5.36 -0.18
C PHE A 50 -13.07 4.18 0.60
N MET A 51 -13.81 4.45 1.69
CA MET A 51 -14.45 3.40 2.51
C MET A 51 -15.54 2.64 1.73
N LEU A 52 -16.25 3.33 0.83
CA LEU A 52 -17.33 2.76 0.03
C LEU A 52 -16.89 2.34 -1.38
N TYR A 53 -15.59 2.39 -1.67
CA TYR A 53 -15.06 2.04 -2.99
C TYR A 53 -15.46 0.62 -3.40
N GLY A 54 -16.07 0.50 -4.57
CA GLY A 54 -16.64 -0.75 -5.08
C GLY A 54 -16.07 -1.24 -6.42
N GLY A 55 -15.23 -0.45 -7.10
CA GLY A 55 -14.62 -0.84 -8.37
C GLY A 55 -14.10 0.34 -9.22
N GLY A 56 -13.41 0.01 -10.31
CA GLY A 56 -12.79 0.98 -11.23
C GLY A 56 -11.41 1.46 -10.78
N VAL A 57 -10.91 2.55 -11.34
CA VAL A 57 -9.70 3.22 -10.85
C VAL A 57 -10.09 4.28 -9.83
N TYR A 58 -9.61 4.15 -8.59
CA TYR A 58 -9.84 5.17 -7.56
C TYR A 58 -8.96 6.40 -7.81
N ASP A 59 -9.58 7.56 -8.00
CA ASP A 59 -8.92 8.85 -8.20
C ASP A 59 -9.64 9.93 -7.37
N ASN A 60 -9.19 10.12 -6.13
CA ASN A 60 -9.62 11.25 -5.31
C ASN A 60 -8.43 12.16 -5.04
N SER A 61 -8.56 13.43 -5.45
CA SER A 61 -7.57 14.49 -5.22
C SER A 61 -7.60 15.04 -3.79
N ALA A 62 -8.60 14.70 -2.98
CA ALA A 62 -8.66 15.10 -1.59
C ALA A 62 -7.51 14.45 -0.82
N CYS A 63 -6.64 15.28 -0.24
CA CYS A 63 -5.63 14.82 0.71
C CYS A 63 -6.12 15.00 2.14
N CYS A 64 -5.81 14.05 3.00
CA CYS A 64 -5.93 14.21 4.44
C CYS A 64 -4.69 14.95 4.99
N GLY A 65 -4.87 15.73 6.07
CA GLY A 65 -3.74 16.42 6.71
C GLY A 65 -2.71 15.48 7.34
N THR A 66 -3.13 14.25 7.69
CA THR A 66 -2.27 13.20 8.25
C THR A 66 -2.68 11.85 7.69
N LEU A 67 -1.74 11.11 7.09
CA LEU A 67 -1.96 9.73 6.66
C LEU A 67 -2.41 8.87 7.84
N ASN A 68 -3.42 8.03 7.62
CA ASN A 68 -4.08 7.30 8.70
C ASN A 68 -4.37 5.83 8.39
N HIS A 69 -3.98 5.35 7.21
CA HIS A 69 -4.15 3.96 6.81
C HIS A 69 -2.89 3.45 6.11
N ALA A 70 -2.54 2.18 6.33
CA ALA A 70 -1.38 1.55 5.73
C ALA A 70 -1.83 0.44 4.76
N MET A 71 -1.23 0.43 3.58
CA MET A 71 -1.54 -0.51 2.51
C MET A 71 -0.26 -1.01 1.84
N LEU A 72 -0.41 -1.89 0.85
CA LEU A 72 0.70 -2.50 0.13
C LEU A 72 0.49 -2.39 -1.38
N ILE A 73 1.38 -1.70 -2.08
CA ILE A 73 1.42 -1.71 -3.54
C ILE A 73 2.06 -3.02 -3.97
N VAL A 74 1.40 -3.74 -4.89
CA VAL A 74 1.83 -5.08 -5.34
C VAL A 74 2.01 -5.17 -6.84
N GLY A 75 1.68 -4.12 -7.57
CA GLY A 75 1.83 -4.10 -9.01
C GLY A 75 1.31 -2.81 -9.64
N VAL A 76 1.33 -2.82 -10.96
CA VAL A 76 0.84 -1.76 -11.83
C VAL A 76 -0.15 -2.34 -12.83
N GLY A 77 -1.10 -1.53 -13.25
CA GLY A 77 -2.01 -1.83 -14.34
C GLY A 77 -2.23 -0.60 -15.21
N TYR A 78 -2.90 -0.83 -16.33
CA TYR A 78 -3.31 0.23 -17.25
C TYR A 78 -4.78 -0.01 -17.61
N ASP A 79 -5.61 0.99 -17.33
CA ASP A 79 -7.01 0.99 -17.74
C ASP A 79 -7.09 1.50 -19.18
N ARG A 80 -7.54 0.63 -20.10
CA ARG A 80 -7.59 0.96 -21.53
C ARG A 80 -8.72 1.92 -21.89
N GLU A 81 -9.80 1.93 -21.12
CA GLU A 81 -10.97 2.76 -21.40
C GLU A 81 -10.74 4.19 -20.93
N LEU A 82 -10.12 4.33 -19.75
CA LEU A 82 -9.74 5.61 -19.17
C LEU A 82 -8.41 6.15 -19.71
N GLY A 83 -7.55 5.28 -20.21
CA GLY A 83 -6.23 5.65 -20.71
C GLY A 83 -5.25 6.04 -19.61
N VAL A 84 -5.36 5.42 -18.42
CA VAL A 84 -4.59 5.78 -17.22
C VAL A 84 -3.85 4.58 -16.66
N ASP A 85 -2.64 4.83 -16.15
CA ASP A 85 -1.91 3.88 -15.31
C ASP A 85 -2.48 3.90 -13.88
N TYR A 86 -2.49 2.75 -13.21
CA TYR A 86 -2.93 2.65 -11.82
C TYR A 86 -2.06 1.69 -11.01
N TRP A 87 -1.98 1.95 -9.71
CA TRP A 87 -1.37 1.06 -8.74
C TRP A 87 -2.34 -0.04 -8.34
N VAL A 88 -1.88 -1.30 -8.35
CA VAL A 88 -2.61 -2.40 -7.72
C VAL A 88 -2.22 -2.42 -6.25
N VAL A 89 -3.19 -2.20 -5.37
CA VAL A 89 -2.98 -2.07 -3.93
C VAL A 89 -3.75 -3.16 -3.19
N MET A 90 -3.08 -3.88 -2.29
CA MET A 90 -3.74 -4.79 -1.34
C MET A 90 -4.15 -4.03 -0.07
N ASN A 91 -5.43 -4.17 0.28
CA ASN A 91 -5.98 -3.75 1.56
C ASN A 91 -6.05 -4.94 2.54
N ARG A 92 -6.10 -4.66 3.84
CA ARG A 92 -6.23 -5.67 4.91
C ARG A 92 -7.59 -6.35 4.91
#